data_AF-A0A925KFR1-F1
#
_entry.id   AF-A0A925KFR1-F1
#
_cell.length_a   1.000
_cell.length_b   1.000
_cell.length_c   1.000
_cell.angle_alpha   90.00
_cell.angle_beta   90.00
_cell.angle_gamma   90.00
#
_symmetry.space_group_name_H-M   'P 1'
#
loop_
_entity.id
_entity.type
_entity.pdbx_description
1 polymer ?
#
loop_
_entity_poly.entity_id
_entity_poly.type
_entity_poly.pdbx_seq_one_letter_code
_entity_poly.pdbx_strand_id
1 'polypeptide(L)'
;DGRWRPAPGKRLPPVPDGVVPVIRFANPPDGTVAWDDLVKGPIRIHNEEIDDLVIVRPDGVPTYNFAVVVDDLDMAITHVFRGDEHINNTPWQINIFNAIAQGAAPLPLYGHCPIILGDDGLKLSKRRGAVSVTAYRDAGYLPEALLNYLARLGWSHGDDELFSAQQMVQWFDGTHLAKSPAQWDPAKLAWVNAHYIKAADDTRLAGLAQEQLARRGVPAADIGLLTRAVALFKDRCSTVVELADWAEMLFVAVSPRPEDMAAHVTDDLRPALASLRARLATADWSKAGIAAALKDTLAEHKIKMPQLAPALRVLVCGRAQTPSIDALLSLFAREAVLARLARP
;
A
#
# COMPACT_ATOMS: atom_id res chain seq x y z
N ASP A 1 29.29 18.64 -30.68
CA ASP A 1 29.72 19.40 -31.88
C ASP A 1 30.00 18.50 -33.09
N GLY A 2 29.76 17.17 -33.03
CA GLY A 2 29.99 16.26 -34.16
C GLY A 2 31.46 16.17 -34.59
N ARG A 3 32.43 16.60 -33.76
CA ARG A 3 33.84 16.68 -34.16
C ARG A 3 34.39 15.36 -34.70
N TRP A 4 34.07 14.25 -34.03
CA TRP A 4 34.49 12.90 -34.43
C TRP A 4 33.48 12.17 -35.32
N ARG A 5 32.40 12.83 -35.77
CA ARG A 5 31.42 12.24 -36.68
C ARG A 5 32.04 12.05 -38.07
N PRO A 6 32.05 10.82 -38.64
CA PRO A 6 32.49 10.57 -40.00
C PRO A 6 31.59 11.29 -41.01
N ALA A 7 32.17 11.87 -42.05
CA ALA A 7 31.47 12.47 -43.18
C ALA A 7 32.32 12.36 -44.45
N PRO A 8 31.72 12.31 -45.65
CA PRO A 8 32.47 12.30 -46.91
C PRO A 8 33.48 13.46 -46.97
N GLY A 9 34.75 13.14 -47.22
CA GLY A 9 35.84 14.12 -47.31
C GLY A 9 36.36 14.67 -45.98
N LYS A 10 35.78 14.31 -44.83
CA LYS A 10 36.23 14.80 -43.52
C LYS A 10 37.36 13.92 -42.97
N ARG A 11 38.52 14.53 -42.69
CA ARG A 11 39.59 13.90 -41.90
C ARG A 11 39.28 14.07 -40.42
N LEU A 12 39.14 12.95 -39.70
CA LEU A 12 38.95 12.97 -38.26
C LEU A 12 40.26 13.37 -37.54
N PRO A 13 40.19 14.13 -36.42
CA PRO A 13 41.37 14.40 -35.62
C PRO A 13 41.92 13.10 -35.01
N PRO A 14 43.23 13.01 -34.73
CA PRO A 14 43.79 11.84 -34.05
C PRO A 14 43.14 11.66 -32.67
N VAL A 15 43.02 10.41 -32.24
CA VAL A 15 42.63 10.10 -30.85
C VAL A 15 43.75 10.62 -29.94
N PRO A 16 43.46 11.46 -28.93
CA PRO A 16 44.48 11.94 -28.01
C PRO A 16 45.16 10.78 -27.26
N ASP A 17 46.45 10.94 -26.95
CA ASP A 17 47.23 9.93 -26.23
C ASP A 17 46.60 9.58 -24.88
N GLY A 18 46.51 8.28 -24.58
CA GLY A 18 45.93 7.76 -23.34
C GLY A 18 44.40 7.80 -23.26
N VAL A 19 43.70 8.27 -24.29
CA VAL A 19 42.24 8.27 -24.32
C VAL A 19 41.71 6.99 -24.95
N VAL A 20 40.93 6.22 -24.17
CA VAL A 20 40.13 5.10 -24.70
C VAL A 20 38.78 5.67 -25.17
N PRO A 21 38.45 5.60 -26.47
CA PRO A 21 37.24 6.19 -27.01
C PRO A 21 35.94 5.55 -26.48
N VAL A 22 34.86 6.31 -26.59
CA VAL A 22 33.48 5.80 -26.47
C VAL A 22 32.89 5.56 -27.85
N ILE A 23 31.85 4.72 -27.93
CA ILE A 23 31.02 4.62 -29.14
C ILE A 23 29.81 5.54 -28.97
N ARG A 24 29.59 6.40 -29.95
CA ARG A 24 28.41 7.28 -30.03
C ARG A 24 27.51 6.85 -31.18
N PHE A 25 26.21 6.95 -30.97
CA PHE A 25 25.23 6.81 -32.02
C PHE A 25 25.25 8.06 -32.89
N ALA A 26 25.39 7.88 -34.20
CA ALA A 26 25.33 8.98 -35.16
C ALA A 26 23.86 9.31 -35.43
N ASN A 27 23.27 10.20 -34.63
CA ASN A 27 21.86 10.58 -34.75
C ASN A 27 21.60 11.20 -36.13
N PRO A 28 20.44 11.01 -36.80
CA PRO A 28 20.17 11.70 -38.06
C PRO A 28 20.41 13.22 -37.93
N PRO A 29 21.06 13.87 -38.92
CA PRO A 29 21.45 15.27 -38.79
C PRO A 29 20.28 16.25 -38.97
N ASP A 30 19.20 15.80 -39.59
CA ASP A 30 18.02 16.58 -39.95
C ASP A 30 16.74 15.71 -39.84
N GLY A 31 15.60 16.36 -40.06
CA GLY A 31 14.30 15.73 -40.01
C GLY A 31 13.68 15.74 -38.62
N THR A 32 12.69 14.87 -38.41
CA THR A 32 11.87 14.89 -37.20
C THR A 32 11.64 13.48 -36.72
N VAL A 33 11.88 13.24 -35.43
CA VAL A 33 11.39 12.06 -34.74
C VAL A 33 10.04 12.38 -34.12
N ALA A 34 9.03 11.56 -34.43
CA ALA A 34 7.67 11.77 -33.98
C ALA A 34 7.02 10.46 -33.60
N TRP A 35 6.15 10.50 -32.59
CA TRP A 35 5.31 9.37 -32.20
C TRP A 35 4.00 9.88 -31.59
N ASP A 36 2.98 9.04 -31.64
CA ASP A 36 1.71 9.29 -30.97
C ASP A 36 1.74 8.59 -29.61
N ASP A 37 2.00 9.36 -28.55
CA ASP A 37 2.05 8.81 -27.21
C ASP A 37 0.66 8.43 -26.70
N LEU A 38 0.52 7.21 -26.19
CA LEU A 38 -0.74 6.67 -25.68
C LEU A 38 -1.30 7.47 -24.50
N VAL A 39 -0.46 8.23 -23.78
CA VAL A 39 -0.89 9.08 -22.65
C VAL A 39 -0.84 10.55 -23.04
N LYS A 40 0.32 11.03 -23.51
CA LYS A 40 0.55 12.47 -23.72
C LYS A 40 -0.04 12.97 -25.04
N GLY A 41 -0.27 12.10 -26.02
CA GLY A 41 -0.70 12.44 -27.38
C GLY A 41 0.49 12.65 -28.33
N PRO A 42 0.30 13.33 -29.47
CA PRO A 42 1.33 13.49 -30.49
C PRO A 42 2.53 14.30 -29.97
N ILE A 43 3.74 13.77 -30.16
CA ILE A 43 5.00 14.43 -29.82
C ILE A 43 5.91 14.45 -31.05
N ARG A 44 6.61 15.57 -31.27
CA ARG A 44 7.54 15.78 -32.38
C ARG A 44 8.76 16.53 -31.89
N ILE A 45 9.94 16.02 -32.22
CA ILE A 45 11.23 16.62 -31.85
C ILE A 45 12.11 16.69 -33.11
N HIS A 46 12.74 17.83 -33.33
CA HIS A 46 13.65 18.04 -34.44
C HIS A 46 14.98 17.33 -34.18
N ASN A 47 15.51 16.61 -35.17
CA ASN A 47 16.76 15.86 -34.99
C ASN A 47 17.96 16.76 -34.73
N GLU A 48 17.89 18.03 -35.12
CA GLU A 48 18.87 19.07 -34.82
C GLU A 48 18.98 19.36 -33.31
N GLU A 49 17.95 19.05 -32.52
CA GLU A 49 17.94 19.20 -31.06
C GLU A 49 18.53 17.98 -30.32
N ILE A 50 18.82 16.90 -31.05
CA ILE A 50 19.21 15.59 -30.51
C ILE A 50 20.67 15.32 -30.85
N ASP A 51 21.51 15.16 -29.83
CA ASP A 51 22.94 14.95 -30.02
C ASP A 51 23.34 13.48 -30.27
N ASP A 52 24.59 13.27 -30.67
CA ASP A 52 25.21 11.96 -30.84
C ASP A 52 25.47 11.31 -29.45
N LEU A 53 24.46 10.59 -28.95
CA LEU A 53 24.47 9.94 -27.63
C LEU A 53 25.55 8.87 -27.52
N VAL A 54 26.22 8.79 -26.37
CA VAL A 54 27.12 7.67 -26.06
C VAL A 54 26.31 6.39 -25.87
N ILE A 55 26.59 5.37 -26.68
CA ILE A 55 25.92 4.05 -26.63
C ILE A 55 26.79 2.96 -26.02
N VAL A 56 28.11 3.09 -26.06
CA VAL A 56 29.04 2.16 -25.39
C VAL A 56 30.15 2.96 -24.71
N ARG A 57 30.41 2.64 -23.44
CA ARG A 57 31.46 3.24 -22.63
C ARG A 57 32.84 2.63 -22.97
N PRO A 58 33.96 3.23 -22.51
CA PRO A 58 35.31 2.72 -22.83
C PRO A 58 35.58 1.32 -22.28
N ASP A 59 34.87 0.93 -21.22
CA ASP A 59 34.88 -0.41 -20.62
C ASP A 59 34.10 -1.46 -21.45
N GLY A 60 33.52 -1.06 -22.59
CA GLY A 60 32.72 -1.92 -23.46
C GLY A 60 31.27 -2.10 -23.00
N VAL A 61 30.86 -1.49 -21.89
CA VAL A 61 29.51 -1.67 -21.36
C VAL A 61 28.53 -0.75 -22.09
N PRO A 62 27.41 -1.28 -22.62
CA PRO A 62 26.39 -0.46 -23.28
C PRO A 62 25.69 0.49 -22.30
N THR A 63 25.26 1.64 -22.80
CA THR A 63 24.44 2.58 -22.02
C THR A 63 22.96 2.21 -22.12
N TYR A 64 22.16 2.77 -21.19
CA TYR A 64 20.73 2.46 -21.05
C TYR A 64 19.95 2.53 -22.37
N ASN A 65 20.05 3.63 -23.12
CA ASN A 65 19.27 3.83 -24.34
C ASN A 65 19.61 2.84 -25.46
N PHE A 66 20.85 2.34 -25.50
CA PHE A 66 21.21 1.32 -26.47
C PHE A 66 20.78 -0.07 -26.02
N ALA A 67 21.06 -0.42 -24.76
CA ALA A 67 20.70 -1.72 -24.19
C ALA A 67 19.18 -1.96 -24.25
N VAL A 68 18.37 -1.00 -23.80
CA VAL A 68 16.91 -1.15 -23.79
C VAL A 68 16.31 -1.32 -25.18
N VAL A 69 16.85 -0.65 -26.20
CA VAL A 69 16.35 -0.79 -27.58
C VAL A 69 16.69 -2.14 -28.16
N VAL A 70 17.90 -2.65 -27.90
CA VAL A 70 18.29 -4.00 -28.32
C VAL A 70 17.40 -5.04 -27.67
N ASP A 71 17.19 -4.93 -26.35
CA ASP A 71 16.34 -5.86 -25.60
C ASP A 71 14.87 -5.76 -26.05
N ASP A 72 14.32 -4.55 -26.24
CA ASP A 72 12.94 -4.35 -26.69
C ASP A 72 12.71 -4.95 -28.09
N LEU A 73 13.70 -4.83 -28.99
CA LEU A 73 13.66 -5.42 -30.32
C LEU A 73 13.74 -6.95 -30.26
N ASP A 74 14.68 -7.51 -29.49
CA ASP A 74 14.89 -8.96 -29.36
C ASP A 74 13.71 -9.65 -28.67
N MET A 75 13.12 -8.99 -27.67
CA MET A 75 11.93 -9.47 -26.95
C MET A 75 10.61 -9.14 -27.64
N ALA A 76 10.65 -8.52 -28.83
CA ALA A 76 9.48 -8.15 -29.63
C ALA A 76 8.44 -7.32 -28.84
N ILE A 77 8.90 -6.35 -28.05
CA ILE A 77 8.04 -5.47 -27.26
C ILE A 77 7.17 -4.64 -28.19
N THR A 78 5.86 -4.65 -27.95
CA THR A 78 4.87 -3.93 -28.77
C THR A 78 4.42 -2.61 -28.14
N HIS A 79 4.46 -2.51 -26.81
CA HIS A 79 4.01 -1.35 -26.04
C HIS A 79 4.98 -1.09 -24.89
N VAL A 80 5.55 0.11 -24.84
CA VAL A 80 6.43 0.57 -23.77
C VAL A 80 5.65 1.56 -22.91
N PHE A 81 5.16 1.08 -21.76
CA PHE A 81 4.62 1.94 -20.71
C PHE A 81 5.69 2.24 -19.66
N ARG A 82 5.95 3.52 -19.40
CA ARG A 82 6.95 3.97 -18.41
C ARG A 82 6.62 5.33 -17.84
N GLY A 83 7.31 5.73 -16.78
CA GLY A 83 7.18 7.05 -16.19
C GLY A 83 7.57 8.18 -17.16
N ASP A 84 6.85 9.29 -17.12
CA ASP A 84 7.04 10.43 -18.02
C ASP A 84 8.35 11.19 -17.79
N GLU A 85 9.07 10.92 -16.68
CA GLU A 85 10.45 11.38 -16.52
C GLU A 85 11.41 10.81 -17.59
N HIS A 86 11.01 9.73 -18.27
CA HIS A 86 11.81 9.07 -19.31
C HIS A 86 11.40 9.49 -20.73
N ILE A 87 10.49 10.45 -20.88
CA ILE A 87 9.97 10.87 -22.20
C ILE A 87 11.07 11.40 -23.12
N ASN A 88 12.06 12.09 -22.56
CA ASN A 88 13.20 12.64 -23.30
C ASN A 88 14.16 11.56 -23.81
N ASN A 89 14.07 10.32 -23.33
CA ASN A 89 14.87 9.20 -23.86
C ASN A 89 14.29 8.64 -25.17
N THR A 90 12.97 8.75 -25.35
CA THR A 90 12.22 8.22 -26.50
C THR A 90 12.79 8.65 -27.85
N PRO A 91 13.11 9.93 -28.13
CA PRO A 91 13.67 10.32 -29.43
C PRO A 91 14.96 9.57 -29.79
N TRP A 92 15.92 9.45 -28.87
CA TRP A 92 17.13 8.66 -29.09
C TRP A 92 16.79 7.19 -29.34
N GLN A 93 15.90 6.61 -28.53
CA GLN A 93 15.54 5.21 -28.63
C GLN A 93 14.85 4.86 -29.96
N ILE A 94 13.94 5.72 -30.46
CA ILE A 94 13.30 5.55 -31.76
C ILE A 94 14.34 5.59 -32.89
N ASN A 95 15.26 6.54 -32.87
CA ASN A 95 16.28 6.64 -33.91
C ASN A 95 17.24 5.44 -33.89
N ILE A 96 17.65 4.99 -32.69
CA ILE A 96 18.46 3.76 -32.53
C ILE A 96 17.67 2.54 -33.03
N PHE A 97 16.39 2.41 -32.65
CA PHE A 97 15.53 1.30 -33.05
C PHE A 97 15.44 1.22 -34.57
N ASN A 98 15.12 2.34 -35.23
CA ASN A 98 15.03 2.40 -36.68
C ASN A 98 16.35 2.04 -37.38
N ALA A 99 17.48 2.47 -36.81
CA ALA A 99 18.80 2.15 -37.35
C ALA A 99 19.14 0.65 -37.24
N ILE A 100 18.74 -0.02 -36.16
CA ILE A 100 18.99 -1.46 -35.96
C ILE A 100 17.98 -2.29 -36.77
N ALA A 101 16.70 -1.99 -36.60
CA ALA A 101 15.60 -2.76 -37.21
C ALA A 101 15.56 -2.62 -38.73
N GLN A 102 15.97 -1.46 -39.29
CA GLN A 102 15.99 -1.21 -40.74
C GLN A 102 14.66 -1.56 -41.43
N GLY A 103 13.54 -1.30 -40.74
CA GLY A 103 12.19 -1.61 -41.23
C GLY A 103 11.76 -3.07 -41.11
N ALA A 104 12.61 -3.97 -40.58
CA ALA A 104 12.28 -5.38 -40.37
C ALA A 104 11.34 -5.62 -39.18
N ALA A 105 11.23 -4.67 -38.25
CA ALA A 105 10.34 -4.73 -37.10
C ALA A 105 9.56 -3.41 -36.94
N PRO A 106 8.28 -3.47 -36.50
CA PRO A 106 7.51 -2.27 -36.21
C PRO A 106 8.02 -1.60 -34.94
N LEU A 107 7.98 -0.27 -34.91
CA LEU A 107 8.27 0.51 -33.71
C LEU A 107 7.20 0.21 -32.62
N PRO A 108 7.58 -0.01 -31.35
CA PRO A 108 6.61 -0.12 -30.27
C PRO A 108 5.81 1.17 -30.10
N LEU A 109 4.59 1.04 -29.60
CA LEU A 109 3.82 2.18 -29.11
C LEU A 109 4.36 2.62 -27.74
N TYR A 110 4.42 3.92 -27.51
CA TYR A 110 4.93 4.48 -26.24
C TYR A 110 3.78 5.11 -25.44
N GLY A 111 3.75 4.85 -24.13
CA GLY A 111 2.83 5.50 -23.20
C GLY A 111 3.59 6.01 -21.97
N HIS A 112 3.60 7.34 -21.79
CA HIS A 112 4.32 7.97 -20.67
C HIS A 112 3.38 8.32 -19.51
N CYS A 113 3.33 7.44 -18.52
CA CYS A 113 2.51 7.59 -17.31
C CYS A 113 3.07 8.69 -16.41
N PRO A 114 2.23 9.55 -15.83
CA PRO A 114 2.70 10.68 -15.05
C PRO A 114 3.38 10.23 -13.75
N ILE A 115 4.39 10.99 -13.30
CA ILE A 115 4.99 10.77 -11.98
C ILE A 115 3.95 10.85 -10.84
N ILE A 116 4.18 10.04 -9.81
CA ILE A 116 3.45 10.12 -8.55
C ILE A 116 4.10 11.21 -7.69
N LEU A 117 3.27 12.12 -7.18
CA LEU A 117 3.67 13.18 -6.26
C LEU A 117 3.43 12.77 -4.81
N GLY A 118 4.23 13.31 -3.90
CA GLY A 118 3.96 13.25 -2.46
C GLY A 118 2.86 14.21 -2.02
N ASP A 119 2.61 14.23 -0.72
CA ASP A 119 1.74 15.22 -0.08
C ASP A 119 2.24 16.66 -0.26
N ASP A 120 3.56 16.84 -0.38
CA ASP A 120 4.25 18.09 -0.67
C ASP A 120 4.14 18.57 -2.13
N GLY A 121 3.48 17.79 -3.01
CA GLY A 121 3.32 18.09 -4.43
C GLY A 121 4.60 17.90 -5.26
N LEU A 122 5.67 17.36 -4.67
CA LEU A 122 6.93 17.07 -5.35
C LEU A 122 7.03 15.57 -5.66
N LYS A 123 7.97 15.19 -6.54
CA LYS A 123 8.16 13.79 -6.93
C LYS A 123 8.35 12.90 -5.70
N LEU A 124 7.48 11.90 -5.56
CA LEU A 124 7.57 10.90 -4.51
C LEU A 124 8.90 10.14 -4.67
N SER A 125 9.74 10.18 -3.65
CA SER A 125 11.08 9.59 -3.69
C SER A 125 11.47 9.03 -2.33
N LYS A 126 12.46 8.12 -2.28
CA LYS A 126 12.93 7.50 -1.02
C LYS A 126 13.36 8.53 0.03
N ARG A 127 13.82 9.71 -0.41
CA ARG A 127 14.24 10.82 0.48
C ARG A 127 13.06 11.69 0.95
N ARG A 128 11.87 11.48 0.38
CA ARG A 128 10.66 12.27 0.56
C ARG A 128 9.44 11.36 0.79
N GLY A 129 9.60 10.34 1.62
CA GLY A 129 8.47 9.52 2.09
C GLY A 129 8.06 8.33 1.20
N ALA A 130 8.72 8.08 0.06
CA ALA A 130 8.47 6.82 -0.67
C ALA A 130 8.94 5.62 0.16
N VAL A 131 8.01 4.77 0.55
CA VAL A 131 8.31 3.51 1.24
C VAL A 131 8.32 2.36 0.25
N SER A 132 9.04 1.28 0.58
CA SER A 132 9.03 0.07 -0.24
C SER A 132 7.66 -0.60 -0.19
N VAL A 133 7.32 -1.37 -1.23
CA VAL A 133 6.11 -2.21 -1.24
C VAL A 133 6.07 -3.14 -0.02
N THR A 134 7.24 -3.63 0.42
CA THR A 134 7.35 -4.45 1.64
C THR A 134 6.99 -3.70 2.91
N ALA A 135 7.22 -2.39 2.99
CA ALA A 135 6.84 -1.59 4.14
C ALA A 135 5.30 -1.48 4.27
N TYR A 136 4.56 -1.38 3.16
CA TYR A 136 3.09 -1.43 3.19
C TYR A 136 2.58 -2.79 3.69
N ARG A 137 3.18 -3.90 3.23
CA ARG A 137 2.88 -5.24 3.77
C ARG A 137 3.12 -5.30 5.27
N ASP A 138 4.27 -4.79 5.73
CA ASP A 138 4.63 -4.84 7.14
C ASP A 138 3.73 -3.94 8.01
N ALA A 139 3.25 -2.83 7.44
CA ALA A 139 2.22 -1.96 8.01
C ALA A 139 0.78 -2.56 7.93
N GLY A 140 0.60 -3.75 7.36
CA GLY A 140 -0.68 -4.47 7.35
C GLY A 140 -1.64 -4.03 6.27
N TYR A 141 -1.14 -3.46 5.15
CA TYR A 141 -1.95 -3.25 3.95
C TYR A 141 -2.10 -4.55 3.16
N LEU A 142 -3.31 -4.82 2.68
CA LEU A 142 -3.61 -5.97 1.83
C LEU A 142 -3.14 -5.72 0.40
N PRO A 143 -2.62 -6.74 -0.30
CA PRO A 143 -2.09 -6.57 -1.65
C PRO A 143 -3.17 -6.10 -2.64
N GLU A 144 -4.40 -6.59 -2.52
CA GLU A 144 -5.51 -6.18 -3.38
C GLU A 144 -5.89 -4.70 -3.20
N ALA A 145 -5.80 -4.17 -1.98
CA ALA A 145 -6.04 -2.76 -1.71
C ALA A 145 -4.95 -1.88 -2.32
N LEU A 146 -3.69 -2.29 -2.18
CA LEU A 146 -2.56 -1.56 -2.76
C LEU A 146 -2.63 -1.57 -4.29
N LEU A 147 -2.99 -2.70 -4.91
CA LEU A 147 -3.18 -2.79 -6.36
C LEU A 147 -4.29 -1.85 -6.84
N ASN A 148 -5.47 -1.89 -6.21
CA ASN A 148 -6.57 -0.98 -6.55
C ASN A 148 -6.15 0.48 -6.40
N TYR A 149 -5.49 0.83 -5.29
CA TYR A 149 -5.05 2.19 -5.04
C TYR A 149 -4.02 2.68 -6.08
N LEU A 150 -3.00 1.86 -6.37
CA LEU A 150 -1.97 2.20 -7.36
C LEU A 150 -2.55 2.31 -8.77
N ALA A 151 -3.51 1.46 -9.14
CA ALA A 151 -4.20 1.57 -10.43
C ALA A 151 -4.93 2.91 -10.57
N ARG A 152 -5.49 3.45 -9.48
CA ARG A 152 -6.13 4.78 -9.48
C ARG A 152 -5.14 5.95 -9.58
N LEU A 153 -3.85 5.72 -9.37
CA LEU A 153 -2.79 6.72 -9.57
C LEU A 153 -2.40 6.81 -11.05
N GLY A 154 -3.32 7.33 -11.87
CA GLY A 154 -3.06 7.59 -13.29
C GLY A 154 -3.99 6.87 -14.25
N TRP A 155 -4.93 6.06 -13.76
CA TRP A 155 -5.97 5.42 -14.58
C TRP A 155 -7.34 5.44 -13.89
N SER A 156 -8.41 5.51 -14.69
CA SER A 156 -9.80 5.51 -14.22
C SER A 156 -10.69 4.66 -15.09
N HIS A 157 -11.67 4.00 -14.49
CA HIS A 157 -12.80 3.38 -15.17
C HIS A 157 -14.10 4.07 -14.69
N GLY A 158 -14.53 5.12 -15.40
CA GLY A 158 -15.64 5.95 -14.94
C GLY A 158 -15.42 6.50 -13.53
N ASP A 159 -16.43 6.34 -12.67
CA ASP A 159 -16.41 6.77 -11.26
C ASP A 159 -16.05 5.63 -10.29
N ASP A 160 -15.67 4.44 -10.78
CA ASP A 160 -15.35 3.29 -9.93
C ASP A 160 -14.03 3.51 -9.18
N GLU A 161 -14.13 3.52 -7.84
CA GLU A 161 -12.96 3.68 -6.96
C GLU A 161 -12.48 2.37 -6.33
N LEU A 162 -13.37 1.37 -6.22
CA LEU A 162 -13.12 0.09 -5.58
C LEU A 162 -13.35 -1.06 -6.55
N PHE A 163 -12.32 -1.86 -6.83
CA PHE A 163 -12.41 -2.95 -7.80
C PHE A 163 -11.37 -4.05 -7.59
N SER A 164 -11.76 -5.28 -7.89
CA SER A 164 -10.85 -6.43 -7.84
C SER A 164 -9.74 -6.35 -8.90
N ALA A 165 -8.66 -7.11 -8.69
CA ALA A 165 -7.61 -7.27 -9.70
C ALA A 165 -8.15 -7.88 -11.01
N GLN A 166 -9.16 -8.75 -10.92
CA GLN A 166 -9.82 -9.35 -12.08
C GLN A 166 -10.58 -8.29 -12.88
N GLN A 167 -11.34 -7.42 -12.21
CA GLN A 167 -12.01 -6.29 -12.85
C GLN A 167 -10.99 -5.35 -13.49
N MET A 168 -9.91 -5.00 -12.79
CA MET A 168 -8.83 -4.18 -13.35
C MET A 168 -8.28 -4.78 -14.66
N VAL A 169 -7.99 -6.08 -14.70
CA VAL A 169 -7.51 -6.77 -15.91
C VAL A 169 -8.56 -6.77 -17.03
N GLN A 170 -9.84 -6.94 -16.69
CA GLN A 170 -10.93 -6.94 -17.68
C GLN A 170 -11.22 -5.54 -18.26
N TRP A 171 -11.01 -4.50 -17.47
CA TRP A 171 -11.37 -3.12 -17.83
C TRP A 171 -10.23 -2.33 -18.44
N PHE A 172 -8.98 -2.71 -18.18
CA PHE A 172 -7.83 -1.99 -18.70
C PHE A 172 -7.65 -2.25 -20.20
N ASP A 173 -7.81 -1.21 -21.01
CA ASP A 173 -7.67 -1.23 -22.47
C ASP A 173 -6.62 -0.23 -22.99
N GLY A 174 -5.85 0.38 -22.09
CA GLY A 174 -4.87 1.41 -22.41
C GLY A 174 -5.47 2.81 -22.63
N THR A 175 -6.79 2.99 -22.48
CA THR A 175 -7.45 4.29 -22.51
C THR A 175 -7.67 4.85 -21.10
N HIS A 176 -8.21 6.07 -21.01
CA HIS A 176 -8.48 6.74 -19.73
C HIS A 176 -7.26 6.87 -18.79
N LEU A 177 -6.07 6.94 -19.38
CA LEU A 177 -4.83 7.28 -18.68
C LEU A 177 -4.75 8.79 -18.46
N ALA A 178 -4.49 9.19 -17.22
CA ALA A 178 -4.41 10.60 -16.85
C ALA A 178 -3.10 11.22 -17.35
N LYS A 179 -3.17 12.42 -17.91
CA LYS A 179 -1.98 13.18 -18.32
C LYS A 179 -1.28 13.88 -17.15
N SER A 180 -2.07 14.25 -16.14
CA SER A 180 -1.63 15.02 -14.97
C SER A 180 -1.00 14.13 -13.89
N PRO A 181 -0.02 14.63 -13.12
CA PRO A 181 0.52 13.94 -11.95
C PRO A 181 -0.56 13.48 -10.98
N ALA A 182 -0.42 12.25 -10.48
CA ALA A 182 -1.27 11.72 -9.44
C ALA A 182 -0.64 11.99 -8.07
N GLN A 183 -1.43 12.46 -7.11
CA GLN A 183 -0.96 12.70 -5.76
C GLN A 183 -1.16 11.45 -4.89
N TRP A 184 -0.11 11.05 -4.18
CA TRP A 184 -0.21 10.03 -3.15
C TRP A 184 -0.95 10.58 -1.92
N ASP A 185 -1.90 9.80 -1.43
CA ASP A 185 -2.82 10.13 -0.36
C ASP A 185 -2.95 8.92 0.59
N PRO A 186 -2.35 9.00 1.80
CA PRO A 186 -2.39 7.93 2.77
C PRO A 186 -3.80 7.69 3.34
N ALA A 187 -4.62 8.73 3.45
CA ALA A 187 -5.98 8.61 3.97
C ALA A 187 -6.87 7.86 2.97
N LYS A 188 -6.74 8.16 1.68
CA LYS A 188 -7.42 7.41 0.62
C LYS A 188 -6.97 5.95 0.59
N LEU A 189 -5.67 5.68 0.67
CA LEU A 189 -5.16 4.30 0.73
C LEU A 189 -5.67 3.54 1.97
N ALA A 190 -5.70 4.18 3.14
CA ALA A 190 -6.27 3.59 4.35
C ALA A 190 -7.76 3.28 4.18
N TRP A 191 -8.53 4.17 3.56
CA TRP A 191 -9.94 3.95 3.26
C TRP A 191 -10.16 2.78 2.29
N VAL A 192 -9.38 2.69 1.21
CA VAL A 192 -9.41 1.55 0.28
C VAL A 192 -9.09 0.27 1.05
N ASN A 193 -8.03 0.25 1.86
CA ASN A 193 -7.64 -0.93 2.60
C ASN A 193 -8.68 -1.36 3.64
N ALA A 194 -9.33 -0.42 4.32
CA ALA A 194 -10.43 -0.71 5.24
C ALA A 194 -11.58 -1.44 4.53
N HIS A 195 -11.91 -1.06 3.28
CA HIS A 195 -12.90 -1.78 2.48
C HIS A 195 -12.49 -3.24 2.24
N TYR A 196 -11.25 -3.50 1.85
CA TYR A 196 -10.77 -4.86 1.61
C TYR A 196 -10.63 -5.68 2.91
N ILE A 197 -10.20 -5.07 4.01
CA ILE A 197 -10.19 -5.72 5.33
C ILE A 197 -11.61 -6.15 5.70
N LYS A 198 -12.61 -5.28 5.52
CA LYS A 198 -14.00 -5.61 5.80
C LYS A 198 -14.52 -6.77 4.93
N ALA A 199 -14.17 -6.78 3.65
CA ALA A 199 -14.63 -7.79 2.69
C ALA A 199 -13.87 -9.12 2.77
N ALA A 200 -12.67 -9.14 3.36
CA ALA A 200 -11.84 -10.32 3.43
C ALA A 200 -12.42 -11.41 4.36
N ASP A 201 -12.04 -12.66 4.06
CA ASP A 201 -12.31 -13.83 4.88
C ASP A 201 -11.65 -13.71 6.27
N ASP A 202 -12.41 -14.05 7.31
CA ASP A 202 -11.97 -13.89 8.70
C ASP A 202 -10.80 -14.81 9.04
N THR A 203 -10.74 -16.01 8.45
CA THR A 203 -9.67 -16.98 8.70
C THR A 203 -8.35 -16.50 8.07
N ARG A 204 -8.41 -15.98 6.84
CA ARG A 204 -7.26 -15.36 6.17
C ARG A 204 -6.72 -14.19 6.99
N LEU A 205 -7.60 -13.29 7.42
CA LEU A 205 -7.20 -12.15 8.25
C LEU A 205 -6.65 -12.58 9.62
N ALA A 206 -7.18 -13.63 10.21
CA ALA A 206 -6.65 -14.20 11.45
C ALA A 206 -5.21 -14.71 11.27
N GLY A 207 -4.90 -15.37 10.16
CA GLY A 207 -3.52 -15.75 9.82
C GLY A 207 -2.58 -14.55 9.74
N LEU A 208 -2.99 -13.50 9.02
CA LEU A 208 -2.17 -12.27 8.90
C LEU A 208 -2.02 -11.54 10.25
N ALA A 209 -3.08 -11.48 11.07
CA ALA A 209 -3.02 -10.90 12.40
C ALA A 209 -2.13 -11.73 13.35
N GLN A 210 -2.15 -13.06 13.22
CA GLN A 210 -1.27 -13.96 13.98
C GLN A 210 0.20 -13.69 13.67
N GLU A 211 0.55 -13.51 12.39
CA GLU A 211 1.91 -13.13 11.99
C GLU A 211 2.32 -11.79 12.60
N GLN A 212 1.42 -10.81 12.63
CA GLN A 212 1.68 -9.50 13.24
C GLN A 212 1.87 -9.59 14.76
N LEU A 213 1.07 -10.40 15.45
CA LEU A 213 1.23 -10.67 16.89
C LEU A 213 2.55 -11.42 17.19
N ALA A 214 2.92 -12.39 16.36
CA ALA A 214 4.16 -13.13 16.50
C ALA A 214 5.40 -12.21 16.40
N ARG A 215 5.37 -11.21 15.51
CA ARG A 215 6.44 -10.18 15.41
C ARG A 215 6.61 -9.35 16.70
N ARG A 216 5.57 -9.26 17.54
CA ARG A 216 5.58 -8.58 18.84
C ARG A 216 5.96 -9.51 19.99
N GLY A 217 6.23 -10.78 19.71
CA GLY A 217 6.46 -11.80 20.73
C GLY A 217 5.18 -12.30 21.41
N VAL A 218 4.01 -12.11 20.82
CA VAL A 218 2.72 -12.57 21.35
C VAL A 218 2.30 -13.87 20.64
N PRO A 219 2.37 -15.03 21.30
CA PRO A 219 1.99 -16.31 20.71
C PRO A 219 0.46 -16.46 20.72
N ALA A 220 -0.20 -16.06 19.62
CA ALA A 220 -1.64 -16.24 19.43
C ALA A 220 -1.96 -17.64 18.87
N ALA A 221 -1.71 -18.69 19.66
CA ALA A 221 -1.85 -20.09 19.22
C ALA A 221 -3.31 -20.51 18.94
N ASP A 222 -4.29 -19.89 19.60
CA ASP A 222 -5.71 -20.16 19.35
C ASP A 222 -6.22 -19.36 18.14
N ILE A 223 -6.08 -19.96 16.96
CA ILE A 223 -6.54 -19.36 15.70
C ILE A 223 -8.07 -19.23 15.65
N GLY A 224 -8.81 -20.09 16.34
CA GLY A 224 -10.27 -20.04 16.38
C GLY A 224 -10.76 -18.82 17.16
N LEU A 225 -10.13 -18.53 18.30
CA LEU A 225 -10.33 -17.29 19.05
C LEU A 225 -9.96 -16.08 18.22
N LEU A 226 -8.81 -16.10 17.54
CA LEU A 226 -8.37 -14.99 16.71
C LEU A 226 -9.34 -14.72 15.55
N THR A 227 -9.87 -15.77 14.90
CA THR A 227 -10.88 -15.65 13.83
C THR A 227 -12.16 -14.97 14.34
N ARG A 228 -12.66 -15.36 15.52
CA ARG A 228 -13.82 -14.69 16.14
C ARG A 228 -13.52 -13.24 16.54
N ALA A 229 -12.29 -12.95 16.98
CA ALA A 229 -11.85 -11.59 17.27
C ALA A 229 -11.82 -10.74 16.00
N VAL A 230 -11.27 -11.27 14.91
CA VAL A 230 -11.26 -10.63 13.60
C VAL A 230 -12.67 -10.26 13.16
N ALA A 231 -13.62 -11.20 13.22
CA ALA A 231 -15.02 -10.96 12.87
C ALA A 231 -15.65 -9.80 13.68
N LEU A 232 -15.22 -9.61 14.94
CA LEU A 232 -15.70 -8.52 15.79
C LEU A 232 -15.05 -7.16 15.49
N PHE A 233 -13.79 -7.14 15.05
CA PHE A 233 -12.98 -5.93 14.94
C PHE A 233 -12.75 -5.41 13.52
N LYS A 234 -12.84 -6.25 12.48
CA LYS A 234 -12.39 -5.89 11.13
C LYS A 234 -13.06 -4.63 10.56
N ASP A 235 -14.35 -4.43 10.85
CA ASP A 235 -15.12 -3.25 10.41
C ASP A 235 -14.62 -1.91 10.98
N ARG A 236 -13.71 -1.95 11.95
CA ARG A 236 -13.14 -0.75 12.61
C ARG A 236 -11.65 -0.55 12.32
N CYS A 237 -11.04 -1.43 11.54
CA CYS A 237 -9.61 -1.43 11.30
C CYS A 237 -9.34 -1.04 9.84
N SER A 238 -8.37 -0.15 9.66
CA SER A 238 -7.87 0.22 8.34
C SER A 238 -6.70 -0.64 7.91
N THR A 239 -6.06 -1.38 8.83
CA THR A 239 -4.91 -2.26 8.57
C THR A 239 -4.97 -3.54 9.41
N VAL A 240 -4.22 -4.57 8.99
CA VAL A 240 -4.03 -5.79 9.80
C VAL A 240 -3.26 -5.49 11.09
N VAL A 241 -2.39 -4.48 11.10
CA VAL A 241 -1.66 -4.07 12.31
C VAL A 241 -2.63 -3.55 13.37
N GLU A 242 -3.57 -2.67 12.99
CA GLU A 242 -4.62 -2.20 13.89
C GLU A 242 -5.51 -3.36 14.38
N LEU A 243 -5.82 -4.31 13.49
CA LEU A 243 -6.59 -5.49 13.83
C LEU A 243 -5.87 -6.35 14.88
N ALA A 244 -4.55 -6.53 14.74
CA ALA A 244 -3.72 -7.19 15.72
C ALA A 244 -3.67 -6.42 17.05
N ASP A 245 -3.60 -5.07 17.04
CA ASP A 245 -3.63 -4.23 18.25
C ASP A 245 -4.93 -4.41 19.06
N TRP A 246 -6.05 -4.66 18.38
CA TRP A 246 -7.32 -5.01 19.03
C TRP A 246 -7.33 -6.44 19.53
N ALA A 247 -6.83 -7.40 18.77
CA ALA A 247 -6.85 -8.81 19.17
C ALA A 247 -5.86 -9.13 20.31
N GLU A 248 -4.76 -8.39 20.41
CA GLU A 248 -3.66 -8.65 21.35
C GLU A 248 -4.11 -8.81 22.80
N MET A 249 -5.08 -8.01 23.26
CA MET A 249 -5.59 -8.05 24.64
C MET A 249 -6.18 -9.42 25.04
N LEU A 250 -6.58 -10.25 24.07
CA LEU A 250 -7.09 -11.61 24.29
C LEU A 250 -5.98 -12.59 24.66
N PHE A 251 -4.72 -12.30 24.27
CA PHE A 251 -3.58 -13.21 24.41
C PHE A 251 -2.57 -12.77 25.46
N VAL A 252 -2.61 -11.50 25.89
CA VAL A 252 -1.70 -10.95 26.90
C VAL A 252 -2.43 -10.49 28.16
N ALA A 253 -1.67 -10.37 29.26
CA ALA A 253 -2.18 -9.75 30.47
C ALA A 253 -2.43 -8.26 30.21
N VAL A 254 -3.64 -7.81 30.52
CA VAL A 254 -4.04 -6.41 30.37
C VAL A 254 -3.74 -5.64 31.65
N SER A 255 -3.07 -4.51 31.50
CA SER A 255 -2.80 -3.55 32.57
C SER A 255 -3.39 -2.19 32.18
N PRO A 256 -4.49 -1.75 32.82
CA PRO A 256 -5.11 -0.48 32.49
C PRO A 256 -4.22 0.70 32.90
N ARG A 257 -4.27 1.81 32.15
CA ARG A 257 -3.51 3.01 32.48
C ARG A 257 -4.06 3.65 33.76
N PRO A 258 -3.22 4.19 34.67
CA PRO A 258 -3.69 4.83 35.89
C PRO A 258 -4.68 5.97 35.65
N GLU A 259 -4.51 6.74 34.58
CA GLU A 259 -5.42 7.79 34.15
C GLU A 259 -6.82 7.26 33.78
N ASP A 260 -6.89 6.14 33.04
CA ASP A 260 -8.15 5.51 32.66
C ASP A 260 -8.85 4.90 33.88
N MET A 261 -8.08 4.31 34.80
CA MET A 261 -8.60 3.80 36.08
C MET A 261 -9.23 4.93 36.90
N ALA A 262 -8.51 6.03 37.10
CA ALA A 262 -9.01 7.17 37.87
C ALA A 262 -10.22 7.85 37.22
N ALA A 263 -10.25 7.93 35.89
CA ALA A 263 -11.34 8.58 35.16
C ALA A 263 -12.63 7.76 35.08
N HIS A 264 -12.52 6.42 35.08
CA HIS A 264 -13.66 5.55 34.75
C HIS A 264 -14.02 4.52 35.82
N VAL A 265 -13.11 4.16 36.73
CA VAL A 265 -13.34 3.18 37.79
C VAL A 265 -13.52 3.91 39.12
N THR A 266 -14.64 4.60 39.24
CA THR A 266 -14.98 5.44 40.41
C THR A 266 -15.56 4.61 41.56
N ASP A 267 -15.45 5.12 42.79
CA ASP A 267 -15.87 4.41 44.00
C ASP A 267 -17.36 4.06 44.04
N ASP A 268 -18.22 4.90 43.43
CA ASP A 268 -19.66 4.69 43.32
C ASP A 268 -20.03 3.52 42.37
N LEU A 269 -19.15 3.16 41.43
CA LEU A 269 -19.36 2.02 40.52
C LEU A 269 -18.89 0.69 41.12
N ARG A 270 -18.10 0.70 42.19
CA ARG A 270 -17.54 -0.53 42.79
C ARG A 270 -18.60 -1.54 43.23
N PRO A 271 -19.72 -1.15 43.87
CA PRO A 271 -20.79 -2.10 44.21
C PRO A 271 -21.39 -2.76 42.96
N ALA A 272 -21.58 -1.99 41.88
CA ALA A 272 -22.12 -2.51 40.61
C ALA A 272 -21.15 -3.47 39.92
N LEU A 273 -19.84 -3.17 39.92
CA LEU A 273 -18.81 -4.05 39.38
C LEU A 273 -18.70 -5.36 40.17
N ALA A 274 -18.83 -5.30 41.50
CA ALA A 274 -18.86 -6.48 42.35
C ALA A 274 -20.09 -7.36 42.10
N SER A 275 -21.30 -6.76 41.98
CA SER A 275 -22.52 -7.49 41.60
C SER A 275 -22.40 -8.12 40.21
N LEU A 276 -21.89 -7.37 39.23
CA LEU A 276 -21.64 -7.89 37.88
C LEU A 276 -20.70 -9.09 37.90
N ARG A 277 -19.58 -9.00 38.64
CA ARG A 277 -18.63 -10.11 38.78
C ARG A 277 -19.30 -11.35 39.37
N ALA A 278 -20.12 -11.19 40.41
CA ALA A 278 -20.84 -12.31 41.03
C ALA A 278 -21.82 -12.96 40.05
N ARG A 279 -22.57 -12.16 39.27
CA ARG A 279 -23.49 -12.66 38.24
C ARG A 279 -22.76 -13.36 37.10
N LEU A 280 -21.66 -12.80 36.62
CA LEU A 280 -20.82 -13.38 35.57
C LEU A 280 -20.20 -14.71 35.98
N ALA A 281 -19.97 -14.95 37.28
CA ALA A 281 -19.43 -16.20 37.77
C ALA A 281 -20.36 -17.40 37.49
N THR A 282 -21.68 -17.17 37.53
CA THR A 282 -22.71 -18.21 37.35
C THR A 282 -23.46 -18.10 36.02
N ALA A 283 -23.25 -17.04 35.24
CA ALA A 283 -23.92 -16.84 33.95
C ALA A 283 -23.54 -17.92 32.93
N ASP A 284 -24.35 -18.09 31.89
CA ASP A 284 -23.93 -18.77 30.66
C ASP A 284 -22.85 -17.93 29.94
N TRP A 285 -21.73 -18.53 29.50
CA TRP A 285 -20.62 -17.78 28.86
C TRP A 285 -20.86 -17.51 27.37
N SER A 286 -22.08 -17.08 27.05
CA SER A 286 -22.45 -16.62 25.72
C SER A 286 -22.64 -15.11 25.73
N LYS A 287 -22.64 -14.49 24.54
CA LYS A 287 -23.00 -13.08 24.38
C LYS A 287 -24.35 -12.76 25.05
N ALA A 288 -25.34 -13.64 24.90
CA ALA A 288 -26.68 -13.45 25.47
C ALA A 288 -26.67 -13.55 27.00
N GLY A 289 -25.97 -14.53 27.58
CA GLY A 289 -25.83 -14.68 29.03
C GLY A 289 -25.12 -13.49 29.68
N ILE A 290 -24.05 -13.01 29.04
CA ILE A 290 -23.31 -11.82 29.48
C ILE A 290 -24.18 -10.57 29.38
N ALA A 291 -24.93 -10.39 28.29
CA ALA A 291 -25.85 -9.27 28.12
C ALA A 291 -26.97 -9.26 29.19
N ALA A 292 -27.49 -10.42 29.58
CA ALA A 292 -28.46 -10.54 30.66
C ALA A 292 -27.85 -10.14 32.02
N ALA A 293 -26.65 -10.64 32.34
CA ALA A 293 -25.95 -10.28 33.57
C ALA A 293 -25.67 -8.76 33.66
N LEU A 294 -25.28 -8.13 32.54
CA LEU A 294 -25.12 -6.68 32.45
C LEU A 294 -26.45 -5.96 32.70
N LYS A 295 -27.53 -6.38 32.03
CA LYS A 295 -28.86 -5.76 32.17
C LYS A 295 -29.36 -5.80 33.61
N ASP A 296 -29.23 -6.95 34.28
CA ASP A 296 -29.69 -7.11 35.66
C ASP A 296 -28.87 -6.26 36.64
N THR A 297 -27.56 -6.16 36.42
CA THR A 297 -26.68 -5.28 37.21
C THR A 297 -27.10 -3.81 37.06
N LEU A 298 -27.36 -3.36 35.84
CA LEU A 298 -27.79 -1.98 35.57
C LEU A 298 -29.12 -1.68 36.29
N ALA A 299 -30.06 -2.63 36.29
CA ALA A 299 -31.36 -2.50 36.95
C ALA A 299 -31.24 -2.44 38.49
N GLU A 300 -30.44 -3.34 39.08
CA GLU A 300 -30.21 -3.40 40.53
C GLU A 300 -29.60 -2.10 41.07
N HIS A 301 -28.55 -1.61 40.40
CA HIS A 301 -27.82 -0.42 40.84
C HIS A 301 -28.39 0.90 40.30
N LYS A 302 -29.46 0.84 39.50
CA LYS A 302 -30.12 2.01 38.88
C LYS A 302 -29.16 2.89 38.06
N ILE A 303 -28.19 2.27 37.38
CA ILE A 303 -27.21 2.93 36.52
C ILE A 303 -27.47 2.59 35.05
N LYS A 304 -26.93 3.39 34.13
CA LYS A 304 -27.05 3.19 32.68
C LYS A 304 -25.76 2.62 32.08
N MET A 305 -25.89 1.94 30.95
CA MET A 305 -24.74 1.34 30.24
C MET A 305 -23.58 2.33 29.99
N PRO A 306 -23.80 3.60 29.60
CA PRO A 306 -22.69 4.55 29.42
C PRO A 306 -21.90 4.87 30.70
N GLN A 307 -22.46 4.62 31.88
CA GLN A 307 -21.77 4.77 33.16
C GLN A 307 -20.92 3.53 33.49
N LEU A 308 -21.46 2.33 33.28
CA LEU A 308 -20.78 1.07 33.62
C LEU A 308 -19.75 0.64 32.56
N ALA A 309 -20.06 0.82 31.27
CA ALA A 309 -19.28 0.25 30.18
C ALA A 309 -17.83 0.75 30.13
N PRO A 310 -17.52 2.06 30.32
CA PRO A 310 -16.13 2.52 30.37
C PRO A 310 -15.33 1.83 31.49
N ALA A 311 -15.88 1.74 32.71
CA ALA A 311 -15.23 1.07 33.84
C ALA A 311 -14.91 -0.40 33.53
N LEU A 312 -15.90 -1.12 32.99
CA LEU A 312 -15.76 -2.52 32.60
C LEU A 312 -14.71 -2.72 31.50
N ARG A 313 -14.71 -1.85 30.48
CA ARG A 313 -13.72 -1.88 29.40
C ARG A 313 -12.32 -1.58 29.89
N VAL A 314 -12.16 -0.59 30.78
CA VAL A 314 -10.86 -0.27 31.37
C VAL A 314 -10.34 -1.48 32.14
N LEU A 315 -11.13 -2.07 33.04
CA LEU A 315 -10.71 -3.22 33.85
C LEU A 315 -10.35 -4.44 33.01
N VAL A 316 -11.20 -4.77 32.02
CA VAL A 316 -11.04 -6.02 31.26
C VAL A 316 -10.15 -5.86 30.04
N CYS A 317 -10.23 -4.73 29.33
CA CYS A 317 -9.59 -4.51 28.03
C CYS A 317 -8.42 -3.51 28.09
N GLY A 318 -8.27 -2.80 29.21
CA GLY A 318 -7.18 -1.83 29.41
C GLY A 318 -7.37 -0.54 28.62
N ARG A 319 -8.57 -0.31 28.10
CA ARG A 319 -8.93 0.84 27.24
C ARG A 319 -10.39 1.20 27.46
N ALA A 320 -10.73 2.49 27.37
CA ALA A 320 -12.10 2.97 27.63
C ALA A 320 -13.10 2.72 26.48
N GLN A 321 -12.59 2.48 25.26
CA GLN A 321 -13.41 2.30 24.06
C GLN A 321 -13.19 0.93 23.45
N THR A 322 -14.29 0.24 23.13
CA THR A 322 -14.34 -1.06 22.46
C THR A 322 -15.61 -1.15 21.62
N PRO A 323 -15.74 -2.14 20.73
CA PRO A 323 -17.03 -2.60 20.23
C PRO A 323 -17.97 -3.05 21.36
N SER A 324 -19.05 -3.73 20.99
CA SER A 324 -20.01 -4.33 21.92
C SER A 324 -19.31 -5.10 23.04
N ILE A 325 -19.47 -4.64 24.29
CA ILE A 325 -18.70 -5.16 25.43
C ILE A 325 -19.11 -6.60 25.77
N ASP A 326 -20.39 -6.94 25.64
CA ASP A 326 -20.92 -8.30 25.77
C ASP A 326 -20.29 -9.27 24.75
N ALA A 327 -20.20 -8.87 23.48
CA ALA A 327 -19.56 -9.68 22.45
C ALA A 327 -18.05 -9.85 22.74
N LEU A 328 -17.38 -8.77 23.15
CA LEU A 328 -15.96 -8.82 23.50
C LEU A 328 -15.70 -9.71 24.73
N LEU A 329 -16.49 -9.59 25.79
CA LEU A 329 -16.38 -10.44 26.98
C LEU A 329 -16.56 -11.92 26.64
N SER A 330 -17.43 -12.27 25.69
CA SER A 330 -17.61 -13.65 25.25
C SER A 330 -16.38 -14.25 24.53
N LEU A 331 -15.43 -13.42 24.09
CA LEU A 331 -14.16 -13.88 23.54
C LEU A 331 -13.11 -14.17 24.63
N PHE A 332 -13.21 -13.52 25.79
CA PHE A 332 -12.29 -13.77 26.89
C PHE A 332 -12.63 -15.06 27.63
N ALA A 333 -11.62 -15.70 28.22
CA ALA A 333 -11.84 -16.72 29.24
C ALA A 333 -12.57 -16.10 30.44
N ARG A 334 -13.61 -16.79 30.94
CA ARG A 334 -14.42 -16.35 32.08
C ARG A 334 -13.56 -15.97 33.28
N GLU A 335 -12.64 -16.85 33.62
CA GLU A 335 -11.75 -16.74 34.77
C GLU A 335 -10.89 -15.48 34.67
N ALA A 336 -10.41 -15.15 33.45
CA ALA A 336 -9.63 -13.95 33.19
C ALA A 336 -10.46 -12.67 33.41
N VAL A 337 -11.72 -12.65 32.96
CA VAL A 337 -12.63 -11.51 33.18
C VAL A 337 -12.92 -11.34 34.67
N LEU A 338 -13.25 -12.43 35.38
CA LEU A 338 -13.54 -12.39 36.81
C LEU A 338 -12.34 -11.94 37.64
N ALA A 339 -11.13 -12.37 37.27
CA ALA A 339 -9.90 -11.94 37.92
C ALA A 339 -9.60 -10.45 37.67
N ARG A 340 -9.84 -9.95 36.45
CA ARG A 340 -9.67 -8.53 36.11
C ARG A 340 -10.67 -7.64 36.84
N LEU A 341 -11.92 -8.08 36.99
CA LEU A 341 -12.95 -7.39 37.78
C LEU A 341 -12.72 -7.43 39.29
N ALA A 342 -11.85 -8.31 39.79
CA ALA A 342 -11.51 -8.39 41.21
C ALA A 342 -10.45 -7.35 41.63
N ARG A 343 -9.86 -6.63 40.67
CA ARG A 343 -8.82 -5.63 40.94
C ARG A 343 -9.41 -4.42 41.69
N PRO A 344 -8.64 -3.83 42.62
CA PRO A 344 -9.05 -2.65 43.36
C PRO A 344 -9.11 -1.40 42.48
#